data_AF-A0A1T1I667-F1
#
_entry.id   AF-A0A1T1I667-F1
#
_cell.length_a   1.000
_cell.length_b   1.000
_cell.length_c   1.000
_cell.angle_alpha   90.00
_cell.angle_beta   90.00
_cell.angle_gamma   90.00
#
_symmetry.space_group_name_H-M   'P 1'
#
loop_
_entity.id
_entity.type
_entity.pdbx_description
1 polymer ?
#
loop_
_entity_poly.entity_id
_entity_poly.type
_entity_poly.pdbx_seq_one_letter_code
_entity_poly.pdbx_strand_id
1 'polypeptide(L)'
;MSGIGALSKSTGCHIETIRYYEKIGLLPPALRSTGGHRIYTEKHRSRLIFIRQNRELGFPLDDIRELIALAADADRPCADALSVVKKHLAEVESKVAKLQQIRIELLSMAGTCESTCLGSNTPDCTIVESLFEPAAGARSGCCS
;
A
#
# COMPACT_ATOMS: atom_id res chain seq x y z
N MET A 1 27.73 14.04 -4.07
CA MET A 1 28.09 12.61 -4.00
C MET A 1 28.15 12.22 -2.54
N SER A 2 27.40 11.22 -2.11
CA SER A 2 27.19 10.92 -0.68
C SER A 2 27.31 9.43 -0.40
N GLY A 3 27.76 9.06 0.81
CA GLY A 3 27.73 7.67 1.28
C GLY A 3 26.31 7.21 1.64
N ILE A 4 26.13 5.91 1.85
CA ILE A 4 24.79 5.31 2.08
C ILE A 4 24.07 5.88 3.31
N GLY A 5 24.80 6.20 4.39
CA GLY A 5 24.20 6.78 5.60
C GLY A 5 23.68 8.20 5.38
N ALA A 6 24.40 9.02 4.62
CA ALA A 6 23.94 10.36 4.24
C ALA A 6 22.75 10.31 3.28
N LEU A 7 22.75 9.34 2.34
CA LEU A 7 21.61 9.11 1.45
C LEU A 7 20.36 8.66 2.21
N SER A 8 20.52 7.74 3.17
CA SER A 8 19.43 7.27 4.03
C SER A 8 18.77 8.42 4.78
N LYS A 9 19.57 9.28 5.44
CA LYS A 9 19.06 10.47 6.15
C LYS A 9 18.34 11.45 5.22
N SER A 10 18.88 11.71 4.03
CA SER A 10 18.31 12.73 3.13
C SER A 10 17.09 12.27 2.32
N THR A 11 16.83 10.95 2.27
CA THR A 11 15.67 10.34 1.58
C THR A 11 14.63 9.77 2.55
N GLY A 12 15.00 9.59 3.81
CA GLY A 12 14.20 8.86 4.81
C GLY A 12 14.06 7.37 4.52
N CYS A 13 14.84 6.82 3.56
CA CYS A 13 14.85 5.38 3.29
C CYS A 13 15.86 4.69 4.20
N HIS A 14 15.50 3.57 4.80
CA HIS A 14 16.44 2.77 5.60
C HIS A 14 17.57 2.21 4.72
N ILE A 15 18.76 2.05 5.32
CA ILE A 15 19.95 1.54 4.63
C ILE A 15 19.68 0.17 3.99
N GLU A 16 18.97 -0.71 4.68
CA GLU A 16 18.60 -2.03 4.17
C GLU A 16 17.66 -1.94 2.97
N THR A 17 16.69 -1.02 3.00
CA THR A 17 15.79 -0.75 1.88
C THR A 17 16.54 -0.25 0.65
N ILE A 18 17.54 0.63 0.84
CA ILE A 18 18.39 1.12 -0.26
C ILE A 18 19.14 -0.07 -0.90
N ARG A 19 19.78 -0.92 -0.09
CA ARG A 19 20.47 -2.12 -0.58
C ARG A 19 19.53 -3.12 -1.25
N TYR A 20 18.33 -3.26 -0.71
CA TYR A 20 17.29 -4.10 -1.30
C TYR A 20 16.90 -3.59 -2.69
N TYR A 21 16.64 -2.28 -2.84
CA TYR A 21 16.33 -1.67 -4.13
C TYR A 21 17.47 -1.79 -5.14
N GLU A 22 18.73 -1.69 -4.70
CA GLU A 22 19.88 -2.00 -5.57
C GLU A 22 19.85 -3.48 -6.00
N LYS A 23 19.63 -4.41 -5.06
CA LYS A 23 19.63 -5.85 -5.32
C LYS A 23 18.57 -6.27 -6.34
N ILE A 24 17.37 -5.68 -6.26
CA ILE A 24 16.27 -5.98 -7.19
C ILE A 24 16.30 -5.12 -8.47
N GLY A 25 17.35 -4.34 -8.69
CA GLY A 25 17.54 -3.50 -9.87
C GLY A 25 16.61 -2.28 -9.95
N LEU A 26 15.89 -1.96 -8.87
CA LEU A 26 15.00 -0.79 -8.83
C LEU A 26 15.81 0.51 -8.66
N LEU A 27 16.95 0.44 -7.97
CA LEU A 27 17.96 1.48 -7.91
C LEU A 27 19.20 1.03 -8.70
N PRO A 28 19.80 1.88 -9.55
CA PRO A 28 21.06 1.53 -10.20
C PRO A 28 22.16 1.29 -9.15
N PRO A 29 23.15 0.42 -9.46
CA PRO A 29 24.22 0.12 -8.52
C PRO A 29 25.06 1.36 -8.20
N ALA A 30 25.39 1.55 -6.92
CA ALA A 30 26.27 2.63 -6.49
C ALA A 30 27.62 2.64 -7.22
N LEU A 31 28.10 3.85 -7.49
CA LEU A 31 29.46 4.05 -7.96
C LEU A 31 30.47 3.71 -6.85
N ARG A 32 31.70 3.40 -7.23
CA ARG A 32 32.79 3.19 -6.28
C ARG A 32 33.74 4.39 -6.31
N SER A 33 34.14 4.86 -5.12
CA SER A 33 35.21 5.84 -4.99
C SER A 33 36.56 5.20 -5.32
N THR A 34 37.58 6.03 -5.52
CA THR A 34 38.98 5.60 -5.65
C THR A 34 39.45 4.72 -4.48
N GLY A 35 38.88 4.90 -3.28
CA GLY A 35 39.12 4.06 -2.10
C GLY A 35 38.14 2.89 -1.93
N GLY A 36 37.37 2.50 -2.96
CA GLY A 36 36.49 1.32 -2.94
C GLY A 36 35.13 1.50 -2.24
N HIS A 37 34.84 2.68 -1.70
CA HIS A 37 33.60 2.96 -0.97
C HIS A 37 32.42 3.22 -1.92
N ARG A 38 31.20 2.80 -1.54
CA ARG A 38 29.99 3.09 -2.31
C ARG A 38 29.64 4.58 -2.23
N ILE A 39 29.43 5.19 -3.39
CA ILE A 39 29.02 6.58 -3.55
C ILE A 39 27.73 6.66 -4.36
N TYR A 40 26.82 7.47 -3.86
CA TYR A 40 25.53 7.75 -4.48
C TYR A 40 25.51 9.19 -5.00
N THR A 41 24.86 9.36 -6.15
CA THR A 41 24.69 10.66 -6.83
C THR A 41 23.30 11.24 -6.56
N GLU A 42 23.07 12.48 -6.95
CA GLU A 42 21.73 13.09 -6.82
C GLU A 42 20.67 12.30 -7.59
N LYS A 43 21.02 11.69 -8.72
CA LYS A 43 20.11 10.78 -9.46
C LYS A 43 19.62 9.61 -8.60
N HIS A 44 20.47 9.06 -7.72
CA HIS A 44 20.06 8.01 -6.79
C HIS A 44 19.08 8.58 -5.75
N ARG A 45 19.35 9.78 -5.25
CA ARG A 45 18.48 10.47 -4.29
C ARG A 45 17.09 10.74 -4.87
N SER A 46 17.01 11.36 -6.05
CA SER A 46 15.72 11.63 -6.72
C SER A 46 14.95 10.34 -6.99
N ARG A 47 15.64 9.28 -7.42
CA ARG A 47 15.01 7.97 -7.66
C ARG A 47 14.49 7.31 -6.38
N LEU A 48 15.22 7.40 -5.27
CA LEU A 48 14.75 6.90 -3.98
C LEU A 48 13.51 7.65 -3.46
N ILE A 49 13.49 8.98 -3.62
CA ILE A 49 12.33 9.80 -3.27
C ILE A 49 11.13 9.38 -4.12
N PHE A 50 11.32 9.19 -5.44
CA PHE A 50 10.27 8.71 -6.34
C PHE A 50 9.74 7.35 -5.89
N ILE A 51 10.61 6.37 -5.63
CA ILE A 51 10.19 5.04 -5.19
C ILE A 51 9.40 5.15 -3.89
N ARG A 52 9.89 5.91 -2.91
CA ARG A 52 9.22 6.08 -1.61
C ARG A 52 7.81 6.67 -1.77
N GLN A 53 7.67 7.77 -2.51
CA GLN A 53 6.37 8.41 -2.72
C GLN A 53 5.36 7.47 -3.38
N ASN A 54 5.77 6.72 -4.39
CA ASN A 54 4.88 5.77 -5.05
C ASN A 54 4.52 4.57 -4.15
N ARG A 55 5.43 4.15 -3.26
CA ARG A 55 5.12 3.14 -2.23
C ARG A 55 4.10 3.66 -1.21
N GLU A 56 4.17 4.94 -0.85
CA GLU A 56 3.16 5.58 0.02
C GLU A 56 1.78 5.63 -0.65
N LEU A 57 1.71 5.72 -1.98
CA LEU A 57 0.48 5.57 -2.79
C LEU A 57 0.02 4.12 -2.98
N GLY A 58 0.77 3.15 -2.42
CA GLY A 58 0.42 1.73 -2.49
C GLY A 58 0.76 1.05 -3.80
N PHE A 59 1.52 1.68 -4.71
CA PHE A 59 1.93 1.01 -5.94
C PHE A 59 2.81 -0.23 -5.63
N PRO A 60 2.59 -1.35 -6.33
CA PRO A 60 3.49 -2.48 -6.28
C PRO A 60 4.85 -2.12 -6.90
N LEU A 61 5.90 -2.84 -6.52
CA LEU A 61 7.26 -2.54 -7.00
C LEU A 61 7.40 -2.70 -8.52
N ASP A 62 6.60 -3.56 -9.13
CA ASP A 62 6.61 -3.78 -10.57
C ASP A 62 6.06 -2.57 -11.34
N ASP A 63 4.93 -2.01 -10.90
CA ASP A 63 4.37 -0.77 -11.47
C ASP A 63 5.35 0.41 -11.27
N ILE A 64 6.01 0.49 -10.10
CA ILE A 64 7.04 1.52 -9.87
C ILE A 64 8.20 1.34 -10.85
N ARG A 65 8.62 0.10 -11.14
CA ARG A 65 9.68 -0.17 -12.12
C ARG A 65 9.26 0.31 -13.51
N GLU A 66 8.03 0.03 -13.91
CA GLU A 66 7.46 0.49 -15.17
C GLU A 66 7.43 2.01 -15.24
N LEU A 67 6.88 2.69 -14.23
CA LEU A 67 6.84 4.16 -14.16
C LEU A 67 8.23 4.79 -14.24
N ILE A 68 9.25 4.18 -13.61
CA ILE A 68 10.61 4.68 -13.72
C ILE A 68 11.18 4.46 -15.13
N ALA A 69 10.88 3.34 -15.79
CA ALA A 69 11.30 3.09 -17.17
C ALA A 69 10.66 4.11 -18.12
N LEU A 70 9.36 4.39 -17.94
CA LEU A 70 8.64 5.41 -18.70
C LEU A 70 9.23 6.81 -18.48
N ALA A 71 9.58 7.17 -17.24
CA ALA A 71 10.17 8.47 -16.94
C ALA A 71 11.61 8.66 -17.48
N ALA A 72 12.30 7.56 -17.82
CA ALA A 72 13.65 7.61 -18.36
C ALA A 72 13.70 7.78 -19.89
N ASP A 73 12.56 7.60 -20.57
CA ASP A 73 12.44 7.59 -22.02
C ASP A 73 11.61 8.78 -22.50
N ALA A 74 12.28 9.80 -23.06
CA ALA A 74 11.66 11.05 -23.45
C ALA A 74 10.70 10.91 -24.64
N ASP A 75 10.82 9.81 -25.41
CA ASP A 75 10.03 9.56 -26.61
C ASP A 75 8.78 8.72 -26.33
N ARG A 76 8.57 8.29 -25.08
CA ARG A 76 7.39 7.52 -24.70
C ARG A 76 6.14 8.38 -24.49
N PRO A 77 4.97 7.91 -24.94
CA PRO A 77 3.73 8.63 -24.74
C PRO A 77 3.36 8.61 -23.24
N CYS A 78 2.90 9.76 -22.74
CA CYS A 78 2.35 9.86 -21.38
C CYS A 78 1.11 8.97 -21.14
N ALA A 79 0.50 8.46 -22.22
CA ALA A 79 -0.61 7.52 -22.17
C ALA A 79 -0.25 6.21 -21.43
N ASP A 80 0.99 5.74 -21.55
CA ASP A 80 1.45 4.52 -20.86
C ASP A 80 1.45 4.73 -19.34
N ALA A 81 1.98 5.88 -18.89
CA ALA A 81 1.98 6.23 -17.47
C ALA A 81 0.55 6.39 -16.92
N LEU A 82 -0.35 6.98 -17.71
CA LEU A 82 -1.76 7.09 -17.36
C LEU A 82 -2.43 5.72 -17.22
N SER A 83 -2.08 4.75 -18.07
CA SER A 83 -2.60 3.39 -17.99
C SER A 83 -2.24 2.72 -16.66
N VAL A 84 -0.96 2.80 -16.25
CA VAL A 84 -0.49 2.27 -14.96
C VAL A 84 -1.27 2.89 -13.79
N VAL A 85 -1.42 4.22 -13.79
CA VAL A 85 -2.15 4.93 -12.74
C VAL A 85 -3.63 4.50 -12.71
N LYS A 86 -4.30 4.41 -13.86
CA LYS A 86 -5.71 4.00 -13.94
C LYS A 86 -5.94 2.58 -13.48
N LYS A 87 -5.02 1.67 -13.80
CA LYS A 87 -5.08 0.28 -13.32
C LYS A 87 -5.02 0.22 -11.80
N HIS A 88 -4.03 0.88 -11.19
CA HIS A 88 -3.89 0.90 -9.73
C HIS A 88 -5.08 1.61 -9.05
N LEU A 89 -5.59 2.70 -9.66
CA LEU A 89 -6.78 3.38 -9.16
C LEU A 89 -7.98 2.43 -9.08
N ALA A 90 -8.25 1.64 -10.12
CA ALA A 90 -9.34 0.66 -10.11
C ALA A 90 -9.18 -0.39 -9.01
N GLU A 91 -7.94 -0.84 -8.75
CA GLU A 91 -7.66 -1.77 -7.64
C GLU A 91 -7.90 -1.13 -6.27
N VAL A 92 -7.53 0.14 -6.11
CA VAL A 92 -7.79 0.91 -4.87
C VAL A 92 -9.29 1.10 -4.66
N GLU A 93 -10.04 1.50 -5.70
CA GLU A 93 -11.50 1.67 -5.64
C GLU A 93 -12.21 0.37 -5.27
N SER A 94 -11.77 -0.76 -5.83
CA SER A 94 -12.29 -2.09 -5.47
C SER A 94 -12.05 -2.42 -3.99
N LYS A 95 -10.86 -2.12 -3.47
CA LYS A 95 -10.53 -2.31 -2.03
C LYS A 95 -11.37 -1.40 -1.15
N VAL A 96 -11.58 -0.14 -1.54
CA VAL A 96 -12.44 0.81 -0.82
C VAL A 96 -13.86 0.29 -0.74
N ALA A 97 -14.44 -0.16 -1.86
CA ALA A 97 -15.79 -0.72 -1.88
C ALA A 97 -15.92 -1.93 -0.93
N LYS A 98 -14.94 -2.83 -0.93
CA LYS A 98 -14.93 -3.97 -0.01
C LYS A 98 -14.81 -3.54 1.46
N LEU A 99 -13.95 -2.58 1.78
CA LEU A 99 -13.79 -2.06 3.14
C LEU A 99 -15.04 -1.31 3.62
N GLN A 100 -15.75 -0.63 2.71
CA GLN A 100 -17.03 0.01 3.03
C GLN A 100 -18.10 -1.03 3.38
N GLN A 101 -18.15 -2.15 2.66
CA GLN A 101 -19.07 -3.25 2.97
C GLN A 101 -18.78 -3.84 4.37
N ILE A 102 -17.50 -4.15 4.65
CA ILE A 102 -17.08 -4.64 5.97
C ILE A 102 -17.43 -3.63 7.07
N ARG A 103 -17.22 -2.33 6.82
CA ARG A 103 -17.58 -1.28 7.78
C ARG A 103 -19.07 -1.28 8.09
N ILE A 104 -19.94 -1.44 7.09
CA ILE A 104 -21.39 -1.48 7.27
C ILE A 104 -21.77 -2.68 8.15
N GLU A 105 -21.23 -3.86 7.85
CA GLU A 105 -21.47 -5.09 8.62
C GLU A 105 -21.04 -4.94 10.08
N LEU A 106 -19.82 -4.43 10.33
CA LEU A 106 -19.32 -4.21 11.68
C LEU A 106 -20.16 -3.19 12.46
N LEU A 107 -20.62 -2.11 11.81
CA LEU A 107 -21.50 -1.13 12.44
C LEU A 107 -22.87 -1.72 12.78
N SER A 108 -23.42 -2.59 11.92
CA SER A 108 -24.67 -3.28 12.20
C SER A 108 -24.53 -4.18 13.43
N MET A 109 -23.47 -5.00 13.48
CA MET A 109 -23.21 -5.89 14.61
C MET A 109 -23.05 -5.12 15.92
N ALA A 110 -22.28 -4.02 15.90
CA ALA A 110 -22.10 -3.17 17.07
C ALA A 110 -23.42 -2.54 17.52
N GLY A 111 -24.20 -1.98 16.60
CA GLY A 111 -25.48 -1.34 16.90
C GLY A 111 -26.51 -2.31 17.50
N THR A 112 -26.62 -3.53 16.97
CA THR A 112 -27.52 -4.56 17.52
C THR A 112 -27.14 -4.94 18.94
N CYS A 113 -25.84 -5.13 19.22
CA CYS A 113 -25.40 -5.42 20.58
C CYS A 113 -25.71 -4.27 21.55
N GLU A 114 -25.43 -3.03 21.15
CA GLU A 114 -25.72 -1.84 21.94
C GLU A 114 -27.22 -1.68 22.25
N SER A 115 -28.11 -2.05 21.31
CA SER A 115 -29.55 -1.92 21.50
C SER A 115 -30.21 -3.07 22.24
N THR A 116 -29.64 -4.29 22.20
CA THR A 116 -30.37 -5.51 22.58
C THR A 116 -29.79 -6.20 23.80
N CYS A 117 -28.47 -6.26 23.93
CA CYS A 117 -27.82 -7.10 24.94
C CYS A 117 -26.67 -6.36 25.65
N LEU A 118 -26.67 -5.03 25.63
CA LEU A 118 -25.65 -4.22 26.30
C LEU A 118 -25.69 -4.48 27.81
N GLY A 119 -24.62 -5.06 28.35
CA GLY A 119 -24.51 -5.45 29.76
C GLY A 119 -24.94 -6.88 30.08
N SER A 120 -25.32 -7.68 29.07
CA SER A 120 -25.50 -9.12 29.24
C SER A 120 -24.15 -9.86 29.27
N ASN A 121 -24.18 -11.15 29.64
CA ASN A 121 -23.00 -12.00 29.55
C ASN A 121 -22.74 -12.42 28.09
N THR A 122 -21.51 -12.83 27.79
CA THR A 122 -21.06 -13.25 26.46
C THR A 122 -21.91 -14.34 25.77
N PRO A 123 -22.50 -15.32 26.47
CA PRO A 123 -23.38 -16.32 25.84
C PRO A 123 -24.66 -15.71 25.24
N ASP A 124 -25.12 -14.58 25.76
CA ASP A 124 -26.33 -13.87 25.32
C ASP A 124 -26.00 -12.70 24.37
N CYS A 125 -24.75 -12.64 23.88
CA CYS A 125 -24.28 -11.55 23.04
C CYS A 125 -24.57 -11.83 21.58
N THR A 126 -25.39 -10.97 20.97
CA THR A 126 -25.76 -11.05 19.55
C THR A 126 -24.58 -10.98 18.59
N ILE A 127 -23.47 -10.29 18.96
CA ILE A 127 -22.22 -10.30 18.18
C ILE A 127 -21.61 -11.70 18.14
N VAL A 128 -21.54 -12.36 19.30
CA VAL A 128 -20.92 -13.69 19.41
C VAL A 128 -21.72 -14.70 18.61
N GLU A 129 -23.05 -14.67 18.74
CA GLU A 129 -23.97 -15.45 17.92
C GLU A 129 -23.75 -15.22 16.42
N SER A 130 -23.68 -13.95 15.99
CA SER A 130 -23.46 -13.56 14.58
C SER A 130 -22.09 -13.96 14.02
N LEU A 131 -21.08 -14.18 14.87
CA LEU A 131 -19.75 -14.65 14.45
C LEU A 131 -19.69 -16.17 14.28
N PHE A 132 -20.54 -16.91 15.00
CA PHE A 132 -20.64 -18.37 14.89
C PHE A 132 -21.62 -18.82 13.80
N GLU A 133 -22.56 -17.96 13.39
CA GLU A 133 -23.34 -18.16 12.18
C GLU A 133 -22.60 -17.57 10.96
N PRO A 134 -22.21 -18.39 9.96
CA PRO A 134 -21.62 -17.85 8.75
C PRO A 134 -22.65 -16.93 8.08
N ALA A 135 -22.30 -15.64 7.94
CA ALA A 135 -23.13 -14.57 7.40
C ALA A 135 -24.15 -15.07 6.37
N ALA A 136 -25.35 -15.39 6.85
CA ALA A 136 -26.47 -15.71 6.01
C ALA A 136 -26.91 -14.38 5.39
N GLY A 137 -26.40 -14.10 4.19
CA GLY A 137 -26.95 -13.06 3.34
C GLY A 137 -28.47 -13.22 3.29
N ALA A 138 -29.17 -12.17 3.71
CA ALA A 138 -30.61 -11.99 3.57
C ALA A 138 -31.51 -13.08 4.18
N ARG A 139 -32.04 -12.82 5.38
CA ARG A 139 -33.42 -13.20 5.68
C ARG A 139 -34.23 -11.99 6.11
N SER A 140 -34.95 -11.49 5.11
CA SER A 140 -36.24 -10.82 5.26
C SER A 140 -37.14 -11.56 6.24
N GLY A 141 -37.82 -10.83 7.13
CA GLY A 141 -38.94 -11.38 7.87
C GLY A 141 -39.30 -10.63 9.14
N CYS A 142 -39.58 -9.33 9.04
CA CYS A 142 -40.43 -8.68 10.04
C CYS A 142 -41.85 -9.25 9.97
N CYS A 143 -42.42 -9.48 11.14
CA CYS A 143 -43.84 -9.49 11.50
C CYS A 143 -44.75 -10.57 10.90
N SER A 144 -45.19 -11.50 11.77
CA SER A 144 -46.61 -11.73 12.10
C SER A 144 -46.73 -12.40 13.46
#